data_AF-A0A087SL06-F1
#
_entry.id   AF-A0A087SL06-F1
#
_cell.length_a   1.000
_cell.length_b   1.000
_cell.length_c   1.000
_cell.angle_alpha   90.00
_cell.angle_beta   90.00
_cell.angle_gamma   90.00
#
_symmetry.space_group_name_H-M   'P 1'
#
loop_
_entity.id
_entity.type
_entity.pdbx_description
1 polymer ?
#
loop_
_entity_poly.entity_id
_entity_poly.type
_entity_poly.pdbx_seq_one_letter_code
_entity_poly.pdbx_strand_id
1 'polypeptide(L)'
;MMSAVSGAFANLRISSRPRAQLSFKASVCPGSMLVLPRPGVARSALAFLVEAKQNSLRRERTSEKARLRNKGRTSEIKTRIKKVLTAVDAAQADLPKAESDLSELAALMSEAYRVIDKGVSKGVLHKNTAARRKARIARARQNLLISAGLYKAPESTPDVPEASLPSENDGISPSELTLVR
;
A
#
# COMPACT_ATOMS: atom_id res chain seq x y z
N MET A 1 44.13 -1.78 -36.42
CA MET A 1 42.71 -1.63 -36.76
C MET A 1 41.91 -1.61 -35.47
N MET A 2 41.71 -0.41 -34.91
CA MET A 2 40.92 -0.17 -33.70
C MET A 2 39.65 0.54 -34.15
N SER A 3 38.52 -0.16 -34.10
CA SER A 3 37.22 0.39 -34.50
C SER A 3 36.43 0.73 -33.24
N ALA A 4 36.56 1.97 -32.78
CA ALA A 4 35.74 2.53 -31.71
C ALA A 4 34.33 2.80 -32.24
N VAL A 5 33.34 2.02 -31.80
CA VAL A 5 31.92 2.34 -32.01
C VAL A 5 31.52 3.33 -30.93
N SER A 6 31.74 4.61 -31.22
CA SER A 6 31.21 5.75 -30.47
C SER A 6 29.70 5.82 -30.68
N GLY A 7 28.94 5.17 -29.80
CA GLY A 7 27.48 5.27 -29.75
C GLY A 7 27.08 6.57 -29.05
N ALA A 8 26.74 7.58 -29.84
CA ALA A 8 26.18 8.85 -29.39
C ALA A 8 24.86 8.63 -28.63
N PHE A 9 24.91 8.61 -27.30
CA PHE A 9 23.73 8.84 -26.48
C PHE A 9 23.32 10.29 -26.65
N ALA A 10 22.46 10.53 -27.64
CA ALA A 10 21.77 11.78 -27.82
C ALA A 10 21.04 12.12 -26.51
N ASN A 11 21.46 13.23 -25.89
CA ASN A 11 20.83 13.86 -24.75
C ASN A 11 19.34 14.07 -25.05
N LEU A 12 18.50 13.18 -24.51
CA LEU A 12 17.08 13.45 -24.31
C LEU A 12 16.99 14.60 -23.30
N ARG A 13 16.97 15.82 -23.88
CA ARG A 13 16.62 17.07 -23.20
C ARG A 13 15.30 16.84 -22.49
N ILE A 14 15.36 16.65 -21.17
CA ILE A 14 14.22 16.85 -20.30
C ILE A 14 13.84 18.31 -20.51
N SER A 15 12.78 18.53 -21.28
CA SER A 15 12.17 19.84 -21.45
C SER A 15 11.93 20.43 -20.07
N SER A 16 12.65 21.51 -19.76
CA SER A 16 12.36 22.38 -18.64
C SER A 16 10.93 22.90 -18.83
N ARG A 17 9.96 22.25 -18.18
CA ARG A 17 8.61 22.82 -18.08
C ARG A 17 8.74 24.15 -17.35
N PRO A 18 8.43 25.30 -17.98
CA PRO A 18 8.42 26.56 -17.25
C PRO A 18 7.31 26.46 -16.21
N ARG A 19 7.69 26.59 -14.93
CA ARG A 19 6.76 26.75 -13.83
C ARG A 19 5.99 28.04 -14.10
N ALA A 20 4.77 27.91 -14.59
CA ALA A 20 3.87 29.02 -14.80
C ALA A 20 3.79 29.81 -13.49
N GLN A 21 4.30 31.05 -13.53
CA GLN A 21 4.10 32.05 -12.49
C GLN A 21 2.61 32.34 -12.49
N LEU A 22 1.87 31.79 -11.53
CA LEU A 22 0.53 32.24 -11.21
C LEU A 22 0.65 33.65 -10.64
N SER A 23 0.62 34.62 -11.53
CA SER A 23 0.42 36.02 -11.21
C SER A 23 -0.98 36.15 -10.63
N PHE A 24 -1.06 36.18 -9.30
CA PHE A 24 -2.22 36.70 -8.58
C PHE A 24 -2.40 38.16 -9.01
N LYS A 25 -3.17 38.36 -10.09
CA LYS A 25 -3.72 39.66 -10.42
C LYS A 25 -4.62 40.05 -9.25
N ALA A 26 -4.18 41.09 -8.53
CA ALA A 26 -5.00 41.80 -7.57
C ALA A 26 -6.31 42.22 -8.27
N SER A 27 -7.41 41.59 -7.89
CA SER A 27 -8.74 42.12 -8.13
C SER A 27 -9.21 42.75 -6.83
N VAL A 28 -9.27 44.07 -6.88
CA VAL A 28 -9.90 44.93 -5.89
C VAL A 28 -11.38 44.54 -5.85
N CYS A 29 -11.84 43.99 -4.72
CA CYS A 29 -13.27 43.98 -4.40
C CYS A 29 -13.55 45.21 -3.53
N PRO A 30 -14.21 46.26 -4.03
CA PRO A 30 -14.67 47.36 -3.20
C PRO A 30 -15.94 46.90 -2.48
N GLY A 31 -15.83 46.66 -1.18
CA GLY A 31 -16.93 46.13 -0.39
C GLY A 31 -16.55 45.96 1.08
N SER A 32 -15.91 46.98 1.66
CA SER A 32 -15.67 47.07 3.09
C SER A 32 -17.00 47.28 3.82
N MET A 33 -17.74 46.21 4.10
CA MET A 33 -18.63 46.22 5.24
C MET A 33 -17.76 46.25 6.50
N LEU A 34 -17.54 47.46 7.02
CA LEU A 34 -16.96 47.67 8.35
C LEU A 34 -17.95 47.10 9.36
N VAL A 35 -17.81 45.81 9.69
CA VAL A 35 -18.37 45.26 10.92
C VAL A 35 -17.60 45.91 12.07
N LEU A 36 -18.17 46.97 12.65
CA LEU A 36 -17.65 47.56 13.88
C LEU A 36 -17.59 46.45 14.95
N PRO A 37 -16.45 46.23 15.61
CA PRO A 37 -16.38 45.29 16.72
C PRO A 37 -17.26 45.81 17.85
N ARG A 38 -18.23 45.00 18.30
CA ARG A 38 -19.03 45.30 19.49
C ARG A 38 -18.10 45.55 20.67
N PRO A 39 -18.17 46.72 21.34
CA PRO A 39 -17.41 46.95 22.56
C PRO A 39 -18.10 46.18 23.69
N GLY A 40 -17.32 45.40 24.43
CA GLY A 40 -17.76 44.84 25.71
C GLY A 40 -17.93 43.33 25.75
N VAL A 41 -16.80 42.61 25.79
CA VAL A 41 -16.51 41.70 26.91
C VAL A 41 -14.99 41.76 27.11
N ALA A 42 -14.54 42.39 28.18
CA ALA A 42 -13.14 42.33 28.60
C ALA A 42 -12.83 40.88 28.99
N ARG A 43 -12.38 40.07 28.03
CA ARG A 43 -11.71 38.81 28.34
C ARG A 43 -10.43 39.20 29.06
N SER A 44 -10.37 38.98 30.37
CA SER A 44 -9.17 39.11 31.18
C SER A 44 -8.02 38.37 30.48
N ALA A 45 -7.18 39.12 29.79
CA ALA A 45 -6.10 38.59 28.98
C ALA A 45 -4.91 38.22 29.87
N LEU A 46 -5.06 37.16 30.66
CA LEU A 46 -3.91 36.32 30.97
C LEU A 46 -3.69 35.41 29.76
N ALA A 47 -3.24 36.02 28.67
CA ALA A 47 -2.73 35.29 27.53
C ALA A 47 -1.43 34.60 27.99
N PHE A 48 -1.53 33.33 28.41
CA PHE A 48 -0.35 32.50 28.60
C PHE A 48 0.36 32.44 27.24
N LEU A 49 1.48 33.16 27.10
CA LEU A 49 2.41 32.96 26.00
C LEU A 49 3.01 31.57 26.17
N VAL A 50 2.34 30.55 25.64
CA VAL A 50 2.95 29.22 25.49
C VAL A 50 4.08 29.40 24.50
N GLU A 51 5.32 29.42 24.99
CA GLU A 51 6.50 29.38 24.12
C GLU A 51 6.35 28.20 23.14
N ALA A 52 6.22 28.50 21.85
CA ALA A 52 6.05 27.51 20.79
C ALA A 52 7.13 26.40 20.81
N LYS A 53 8.28 26.71 21.43
CA LYS A 53 9.41 25.83 21.72
C LYS A 53 9.03 24.55 22.47
N GLN A 54 8.05 24.58 23.38
CA GLN A 54 7.66 23.38 24.13
C GLN A 54 6.86 22.38 23.27
N ASN A 55 6.04 22.87 22.33
CA ASN A 55 5.27 22.02 21.40
C ASN A 55 6.16 21.37 20.34
N SER A 56 7.13 22.11 19.78
CA SER A 56 8.08 21.57 18.80
C SER A 56 8.94 20.44 19.39
N LEU A 57 9.54 20.65 20.56
CA LEU A 57 10.34 19.65 21.27
C LEU A 57 9.54 18.38 21.60
N ARG A 58 8.25 18.53 21.95
CA ARG A 58 7.35 17.38 22.19
C ARG A 58 7.11 16.57 20.90
N ARG A 59 6.92 17.25 19.77
CA ARG A 59 6.72 16.61 18.46
C ARG A 59 7.98 15.89 18.01
N GLU A 60 9.15 16.50 18.18
CA GLU A 60 10.46 15.88 17.89
C GLU A 60 10.62 14.56 18.67
N ARG A 61 10.51 14.59 19.99
CA ARG A 61 10.61 13.39 20.85
C ARG A 61 9.60 12.30 20.47
N THR A 62 8.37 12.68 20.13
CA THR A 62 7.33 11.72 19.72
C THR A 62 7.64 11.11 18.35
N SER A 63 8.10 11.94 17.41
CA SER A 63 8.49 11.51 16.07
C SER A 63 9.68 10.56 16.10
N GLU A 64 10.69 10.81 16.95
CA GLU A 64 11.85 9.96 17.14
C GLU A 64 11.45 8.58 17.66
N LYS A 65 10.62 8.55 18.71
CA LYS A 65 10.08 7.30 19.27
C LYS A 65 9.29 6.51 18.22
N ALA A 66 8.45 7.18 17.44
CA ALA A 66 7.72 6.54 16.34
C ALA A 66 8.65 6.03 15.23
N ARG A 67 9.67 6.83 14.86
CA ARG A 67 10.67 6.48 13.84
C ARG A 67 11.42 5.22 14.21
N LEU A 68 11.90 5.10 15.46
CA LEU A 68 12.63 3.91 15.91
C LEU A 68 11.77 2.64 15.84
N ARG A 69 10.52 2.70 16.31
CA ARG A 69 9.57 1.57 16.23
C ARG A 69 9.23 1.19 14.78
N ASN A 70 8.96 2.20 13.94
CA ASN A 70 8.61 1.98 12.54
C ASN A 70 9.79 1.46 11.73
N LYS A 71 11.02 1.93 12.03
CA LYS A 71 12.26 1.44 11.45
C LYS A 71 12.40 -0.06 11.74
N GLY A 72 12.31 -0.47 13.01
CA GLY A 72 12.42 -1.87 13.42
C GLY A 72 11.40 -2.79 12.73
N ARG A 73 10.12 -2.43 12.74
CA ARG A 73 9.06 -3.21 12.08
C ARG A 73 9.23 -3.25 10.56
N THR A 74 9.58 -2.12 9.94
CA THR A 74 9.80 -2.07 8.50
C THR A 74 11.01 -2.89 8.08
N SER A 75 12.10 -2.85 8.84
CA SER A 75 13.27 -3.69 8.58
C SER A 75 12.96 -5.16 8.77
N GLU A 76 12.23 -5.54 9.82
CA GLU A 76 11.83 -6.92 10.05
C GLU A 76 11.02 -7.48 8.87
N ILE A 77 9.99 -6.75 8.41
CA ILE A 77 9.19 -7.15 7.24
C ILE A 77 10.08 -7.31 6.01
N LYS A 78 10.98 -6.36 5.74
CA LYS A 78 11.91 -6.44 4.59
C LYS A 78 12.82 -7.67 4.70
N THR A 79 13.33 -7.98 5.88
CA THR A 79 14.20 -9.14 6.12
C THR A 79 13.46 -10.45 5.88
N ARG A 80 12.25 -10.63 6.44
CA ARG A 80 11.46 -11.86 6.22
C ARG A 80 11.11 -12.06 4.75
N ILE A 81 10.71 -10.99 4.06
CA ILE A 81 10.43 -11.05 2.62
C ILE A 81 11.70 -11.44 1.84
N LYS A 82 12.85 -10.86 2.17
CA LYS A 82 14.13 -11.23 1.54
C LYS A 82 14.44 -12.71 1.72
N LYS A 83 14.29 -13.26 2.93
CA LYS A 83 14.51 -14.69 3.22
C LYS A 83 13.65 -15.60 2.35
N VAL A 84 12.37 -15.25 2.17
CA VAL A 84 11.47 -16.02 1.30
C VAL A 84 11.93 -15.95 -0.14
N LEU A 85 12.27 -14.76 -0.64
CA LEU A 85 12.71 -14.60 -2.03
C LEU A 85 14.04 -15.34 -2.29
N THR A 86 15.01 -15.27 -1.39
CA THR A 86 16.26 -16.02 -1.52
C THR A 86 16.04 -17.53 -1.52
N ALA A 87 15.06 -18.03 -0.75
CA ALA A 87 14.70 -19.44 -0.76
C ALA A 87 14.02 -19.85 -2.08
N VAL A 88 13.17 -18.99 -2.65
CA VAL A 88 12.58 -19.21 -3.98
C VAL A 88 13.65 -19.21 -5.07
N ASP A 89 14.57 -18.24 -5.04
CA ASP A 89 15.64 -18.13 -6.03
C ASP A 89 16.56 -19.38 -5.98
N ALA A 90 16.85 -19.89 -4.78
CA ALA A 90 17.60 -21.14 -4.60
C ALA A 90 16.84 -22.36 -5.15
N ALA A 91 15.55 -22.48 -4.86
CA ALA A 91 14.70 -23.57 -5.36
C ALA A 91 14.37 -23.46 -6.86
N GLN A 92 14.66 -22.33 -7.50
CA GLN A 92 14.55 -22.20 -8.95
C GLN A 92 15.75 -22.85 -9.66
N ALA A 93 16.92 -22.90 -9.03
CA ALA A 93 18.10 -23.57 -9.57
C ALA A 93 17.92 -25.10 -9.54
N ASP A 94 17.44 -25.63 -8.41
CA ASP A 94 17.13 -27.04 -8.23
C ASP A 94 15.62 -27.24 -8.21
N LEU A 95 15.03 -27.51 -9.38
CA LEU A 95 13.58 -27.62 -9.53
C LEU A 95 13.01 -28.70 -8.59
N PRO A 96 12.14 -28.34 -7.63
CA PRO A 96 11.57 -29.31 -6.72
C PRO A 96 10.61 -30.23 -7.47
N LYS A 97 10.75 -31.54 -7.23
CA LYS A 97 9.94 -32.58 -7.89
C LYS A 97 8.69 -32.92 -7.08
N ALA A 98 8.66 -32.59 -5.79
CA ALA A 98 7.58 -32.90 -4.87
C ALA A 98 7.18 -31.68 -4.04
N GLU A 99 5.90 -31.63 -3.64
CA GLU A 99 5.38 -30.57 -2.78
C GLU A 99 5.96 -30.61 -1.35
N SER A 100 6.47 -31.76 -0.91
CA SER A 100 7.09 -31.95 0.41
C SER A 100 8.28 -31.02 0.64
N ASP A 101 9.05 -30.75 -0.42
CA ASP A 101 10.27 -29.93 -0.36
C ASP A 101 9.93 -28.45 -0.13
N LEU A 102 8.66 -28.07 -0.33
CA LEU A 102 8.15 -26.71 -0.13
C LEU A 102 7.71 -26.44 1.32
N SER A 103 7.84 -27.41 2.23
CA SER A 103 7.44 -27.26 3.63
C SER A 103 8.21 -26.12 4.33
N GLU A 104 9.53 -26.04 4.11
CA GLU A 104 10.36 -24.97 4.66
C GLU A 104 9.97 -23.60 4.09
N LEU A 105 9.70 -23.54 2.78
CA LEU A 105 9.23 -22.32 2.12
C LEU A 105 7.88 -21.87 2.68
N ALA A 106 6.96 -22.81 2.91
CA ALA A 106 5.66 -22.53 3.52
C ALA A 106 5.78 -21.98 4.95
N ALA A 107 6.71 -22.51 5.75
CA ALA A 107 7.01 -22.00 7.08
C ALA A 107 7.53 -20.55 7.02
N LEU A 108 8.50 -20.26 6.15
CA LEU A 108 9.04 -18.91 5.95
C LEU A 108 7.96 -17.93 5.45
N MET A 109 7.06 -18.38 4.57
CA MET A 109 5.93 -17.59 4.09
C MET A 109 4.95 -17.25 5.22
N SER A 110 4.61 -18.24 6.06
CA SER A 110 3.73 -18.04 7.22
C SER A 110 4.30 -17.01 8.19
N GLU A 111 5.60 -17.09 8.48
CA GLU A 111 6.28 -16.07 9.27
C GLU A 111 6.22 -14.68 8.64
N ALA A 112 6.49 -14.58 7.33
CA ALA A 112 6.44 -13.31 6.61
C ALA A 112 5.04 -12.68 6.66
N TYR A 113 3.98 -13.47 6.45
CA TYR A 113 2.60 -13.01 6.55
C TYR A 113 2.24 -12.56 7.96
N ARG A 114 2.64 -13.33 8.98
CA ARG A 114 2.43 -12.96 10.38
C ARG A 114 3.05 -11.60 10.73
N VAL A 115 4.26 -11.32 10.25
CA VAL A 115 4.94 -10.03 10.50
C VAL A 115 4.31 -8.90 9.68
N ILE A 116 3.92 -9.14 8.43
CA ILE A 116 3.22 -8.15 7.59
C ILE A 116 1.92 -7.70 8.25
N ASP A 117 1.11 -8.65 8.73
CA ASP A 117 -0.20 -8.35 9.31
C ASP A 117 -0.07 -7.67 10.67
N LYS A 118 0.90 -8.08 11.50
CA LYS A 118 1.28 -7.30 12.69
C LYS A 118 1.67 -5.87 12.34
N GLY A 119 2.37 -5.66 11.22
CA GLY A 119 2.71 -4.33 10.71
C GLY A 119 1.49 -3.47 10.36
N VAL A 120 0.42 -4.09 9.86
CA VAL A 120 -0.87 -3.43 9.56
C VAL A 120 -1.60 -3.10 10.86
N SER A 121 -1.76 -4.07 11.77
CA SER A 121 -2.45 -3.85 13.05
C SER A 121 -1.76 -2.78 13.92
N LYS A 122 -0.44 -2.63 13.80
CA LYS A 122 0.32 -1.59 14.51
C LYS A 122 0.40 -0.25 13.75
N GLY A 123 -0.28 -0.12 12.60
CA GLY A 123 -0.35 1.12 11.82
C GLY A 123 0.94 1.53 11.12
N VAL A 124 1.91 0.61 10.96
CA VAL A 124 3.18 0.89 10.27
C VAL A 124 3.04 0.76 8.76
N LEU A 125 2.17 -0.15 8.32
CA LEU A 125 1.89 -0.40 6.91
C LEU A 125 0.42 -0.18 6.60
N HIS A 126 0.12 0.50 5.50
CA HIS A 126 -1.25 0.57 4.98
C HIS A 126 -1.70 -0.78 4.41
N LYS A 127 -3.00 -1.09 4.50
CA LYS A 127 -3.61 -2.35 4.01
C LYS A 127 -3.23 -2.69 2.56
N ASN A 128 -3.22 -1.69 1.68
CA ASN A 128 -2.86 -1.90 0.27
C ASN A 128 -1.37 -2.24 0.10
N THR A 129 -0.49 -1.65 0.92
CA THR A 129 0.94 -1.95 0.86
C THR A 129 1.22 -3.36 1.38
N ALA A 130 0.48 -3.81 2.41
CA ALA A 130 0.54 -5.18 2.88
C ALA A 130 0.04 -6.17 1.83
N ALA A 131 -1.11 -5.88 1.20
CA ALA A 131 -1.66 -6.69 0.11
C ALA A 131 -0.67 -6.85 -1.06
N ARG A 132 -0.02 -5.75 -1.51
CA ARG A 132 1.01 -5.81 -2.55
C ARG A 132 2.20 -6.68 -2.16
N ARG A 133 2.64 -6.64 -0.89
CA ARG A 133 3.75 -7.48 -0.40
C ARG A 133 3.37 -8.95 -0.35
N LYS A 134 2.16 -9.27 0.12
CA LYS A 134 1.62 -10.64 0.11
C LYS A 134 1.52 -11.20 -1.31
N ALA A 135 0.94 -10.41 -2.23
CA ALA A 135 0.83 -10.76 -3.63
C ALA A 135 2.19 -11.01 -4.29
N ARG A 136 3.22 -10.21 -3.95
CA ARG A 136 4.58 -10.43 -4.45
C ARG A 136 5.13 -11.81 -4.05
N ILE A 137 4.99 -12.18 -2.77
CA ILE A 137 5.45 -13.49 -2.27
C ILE A 137 4.65 -14.62 -2.95
N ALA A 138 3.34 -14.47 -3.03
CA ALA A 138 2.46 -15.47 -3.65
C ALA A 138 2.82 -15.70 -5.13
N ARG A 139 3.05 -14.62 -5.89
CA ARG A 139 3.48 -14.69 -7.29
C ARG A 139 4.84 -15.38 -7.45
N ALA A 140 5.80 -15.12 -6.56
CA ALA A 140 7.11 -15.77 -6.62
C ALA A 140 6.98 -17.30 -6.44
N ARG A 141 6.23 -17.75 -5.42
CA ARG A 141 5.92 -19.17 -5.22
C ARG A 141 5.17 -19.76 -6.42
N GLN A 142 4.19 -19.04 -6.94
CA GLN A 142 3.38 -19.46 -8.07
C GLN A 142 4.23 -19.70 -9.32
N ASN A 143 5.15 -18.79 -9.62
CA ASN A 143 6.07 -18.92 -10.75
C ASN A 143 6.98 -20.14 -10.61
N LEU A 144 7.48 -20.42 -9.40
CA LEU A 144 8.27 -21.62 -9.12
C LEU A 144 7.46 -22.89 -9.41
N LEU A 145 6.21 -22.96 -8.96
CA LEU A 145 5.34 -24.11 -9.21
C LEU A 145 5.05 -24.32 -10.70
N ILE A 146 4.86 -23.22 -11.45
CA ILE A 146 4.68 -23.27 -12.91
C ILE A 146 5.97 -23.77 -13.58
N SER A 147 7.15 -23.27 -13.19
CA SER A 147 8.42 -23.72 -13.77
C SER A 147 8.72 -25.18 -13.47
N ALA A 148 8.31 -25.67 -12.31
CA ALA A 148 8.44 -27.08 -11.93
C ALA A 148 7.35 -27.96 -12.58
N GLY A 149 6.35 -27.38 -13.22
CA GLY A 149 5.26 -28.10 -13.89
C GLY A 149 4.17 -28.67 -12.97
N LEU A 150 4.22 -28.37 -11.66
CA LEU A 150 3.26 -28.87 -10.68
C LEU A 150 1.94 -28.08 -10.64
N TYR A 151 1.90 -26.87 -11.20
CA TYR A 151 0.70 -26.05 -11.25
C TYR A 151 0.23 -25.82 -12.68
N LYS A 152 -0.94 -26.37 -13.00
CA LYS A 152 -1.72 -25.98 -14.18
C LYS A 152 -2.69 -24.89 -13.74
N ALA A 153 -2.61 -23.71 -14.38
CA ALA A 153 -3.62 -22.68 -14.17
C ALA A 153 -5.00 -23.30 -14.45
N PRO A 154 -6.02 -23.04 -13.61
CA PRO A 154 -7.37 -23.46 -13.96
C PRO A 154 -7.63 -22.87 -15.33
N GLU A 155 -7.94 -23.74 -16.30
CA GLU A 155 -8.33 -23.30 -17.63
C GLU A 155 -9.40 -22.24 -17.40
N SER A 156 -9.15 -21.02 -17.90
CA SER A 156 -10.19 -20.00 -18.01
C SER A 156 -11.37 -20.74 -18.59
N THR A 157 -12.45 -20.89 -17.82
CA THR A 157 -13.64 -21.66 -18.21
C THR A 157 -13.83 -21.50 -19.71
N PRO A 158 -13.59 -22.54 -20.55
CA PRO A 158 -13.89 -22.44 -21.96
C PRO A 158 -15.35 -22.04 -21.98
N ASP A 159 -15.62 -20.90 -22.63
CA ASP A 159 -16.93 -20.29 -22.83
C ASP A 159 -18.03 -21.27 -22.41
N VAL A 160 -18.47 -21.23 -21.15
CA VAL A 160 -19.62 -22.04 -20.76
C VAL A 160 -20.71 -21.46 -21.65
N PRO A 161 -21.20 -22.18 -22.69
CA PRO A 161 -22.31 -21.64 -23.44
C PRO A 161 -23.38 -21.40 -22.38
N GLU A 162 -23.99 -20.23 -22.43
CA GLU A 162 -25.09 -19.75 -21.62
C GLU A 162 -26.26 -20.75 -21.62
N ALA A 163 -26.06 -21.89 -20.98
CA ALA A 163 -26.99 -22.99 -20.90
C ALA A 163 -27.75 -22.79 -19.60
N SER A 164 -28.86 -22.08 -19.75
CA SER A 164 -30.01 -22.08 -18.83
C SER A 164 -29.65 -21.83 -17.37
N LEU A 165 -29.55 -20.55 -16.99
CA LEU A 165 -30.10 -20.16 -15.70
C LEU A 165 -31.59 -20.57 -15.75
N PRO A 166 -32.08 -21.56 -14.99
CA PRO A 166 -33.50 -21.59 -14.72
C PRO A 166 -33.80 -20.24 -14.06
N SER A 167 -34.69 -19.48 -14.67
CA SER A 167 -35.23 -18.28 -14.06
C SER A 167 -35.74 -18.66 -12.67
N GLU A 168 -35.00 -18.31 -11.62
CA GLU A 168 -35.47 -18.30 -10.24
C GLU A 168 -36.51 -17.16 -10.10
N ASN A 169 -37.62 -17.33 -10.82
CA ASN A 169 -38.91 -16.78 -10.50
C ASN A 169 -39.60 -17.78 -9.57
N ASP A 170 -39.08 -17.90 -8.34
CA ASP A 170 -39.92 -18.33 -7.22
C ASP A 170 -39.94 -17.16 -6.26
N GLY A 171 -40.93 -16.30 -6.49
CA GLY A 171 -41.23 -15.19 -5.60
C GLY A 171 -41.43 -15.71 -4.19
N ILE A 172 -40.67 -15.15 -3.26
CA ILE A 172 -41.04 -15.19 -1.84
C ILE A 172 -42.42 -14.53 -1.75
N SER A 173 -43.46 -15.35 -1.71
CA SER A 173 -44.82 -14.86 -1.49
C SER A 173 -44.86 -14.18 -0.11
N PRO A 174 -45.45 -12.98 0.01
CA PRO A 174 -45.52 -12.24 1.28
C PRO A 174 -46.18 -13.00 2.44
N SER A 175 -46.85 -14.12 2.18
CA SER A 175 -47.52 -14.97 3.17
C SER A 175 -46.57 -15.77 4.07
N GLU A 176 -45.29 -15.95 3.70
CA GLU A 176 -44.33 -16.70 4.54
C GLU A 176 -43.60 -15.84 5.58
N LEU A 177 -43.75 -14.51 5.52
CA LEU A 177 -43.11 -13.58 6.46
C LEU A 177 -43.89 -13.39 7.77
N THR A 178 -45.01 -14.10 7.97
CA THR A 178 -45.87 -13.99 9.16
C THR A 178 -45.81 -15.20 10.10
N LEU A 179 -44.64 -15.81 10.31
CA LEU A 179 -44.49 -16.84 11.34
C LEU A 179 -43.09 -16.88 11.98
N VAL A 180 -42.54 -15.71 12.28
CA VAL A 180 -41.50 -15.55 13.30
C VAL A 180 -41.95 -14.43 14.23
N ARG A 181 -42.67 -14.81 15.29
CA ARG A 181 -42.89 -14.00 16.49
C ARG A 181 -42.34 -14.76 17.68
#